data_AF-A0A6J3KNE0-F1
#
_entry.id   AF-A0A6J3KNE0-F1
#
_cell.length_a   1.000
_cell.length_b   1.000
_cell.length_c   1.000
_cell.angle_alpha   90.00
_cell.angle_beta   90.00
_cell.angle_gamma   90.00
#
_symmetry.space_group_name_H-M   'P 1'
#
loop_
_entity.id
_entity.type
_entity.pdbx_description
1 polymer ?
#
loop_
_entity_poly.entity_id
_entity_poly.type
_entity_poly.pdbx_seq_one_letter_code
_entity_poly.pdbx_strand_id
1 'polypeptide(L)' 'MPALSPVAQQAIATVMFVCVIYTGRQLYNYGSGLMMSDYRDKSALFGRELKPGEPPSWP' A
#
# COMPACT_ATOMS: atom_id res chain seq x y z
N MET A 1 9.89 -18.37 31.48
CA MET A 1 9.58 -18.83 30.11
C MET A 1 10.89 -19.29 29.49
N PRO A 2 10.98 -20.47 28.86
CA PRO A 2 12.22 -20.90 28.21
C PRO A 2 12.58 -19.92 27.08
N ALA A 3 13.86 -19.60 26.94
CA ALA A 3 14.34 -18.76 25.85
C ALA A 3 14.16 -19.50 24.50
N LEU A 4 13.65 -18.79 23.50
CA LEU A 4 13.56 -19.29 22.12
C LEU A 4 14.97 -19.62 21.59
N SER A 5 15.07 -20.68 20.78
CA SER A 5 16.32 -21.00 20.10
C SER A 5 16.70 -19.88 19.11
N PRO A 6 17.99 -19.68 18.80
CA PRO A 6 18.43 -18.65 17.85
C PRO A 6 17.77 -18.77 16.47
N VAL A 7 17.53 -20.02 16.01
CA VAL A 7 16.83 -20.31 14.75
C VAL A 7 15.38 -19.82 14.80
N ALA A 8 14.68 -20.06 15.90
CA ALA A 8 13.31 -19.61 16.08
C ALA A 8 13.22 -18.07 16.15
N GLN A 9 14.19 -17.42 16.80
CA GLN A 9 14.27 -15.95 16.84
C GLN A 9 14.49 -15.35 15.43
N GLN A 10 15.41 -15.92 14.65
CA GLN A 10 15.68 -15.46 13.28
C GLN A 10 14.47 -15.67 12.35
N ALA A 11 13.78 -16.81 12.47
CA ALA A 11 12.57 -17.08 11.71
C ALA A 11 11.47 -16.06 12.02
N ILE A 12 11.22 -15.78 13.31
CA ILE A 12 10.24 -14.77 13.75
C ILE A 12 10.62 -13.38 13.22
N ALA A 13 11.89 -12.98 13.34
CA ALA A 13 12.36 -11.69 12.86
C ALA A 13 12.14 -11.53 11.34
N THR A 14 12.39 -12.60 10.58
CA THR A 14 12.23 -12.60 9.12
C THR A 14 10.75 -12.48 8.73
N VAL A 15 9.87 -13.25 9.39
CA VAL A 15 8.42 -13.16 9.16
C VAL A 15 7.89 -11.78 9.52
N MET A 16 8.29 -11.24 10.67
CA MET A 16 7.89 -9.90 11.10
C MET A 16 8.34 -8.83 10.09
N PHE A 17 9.56 -8.94 9.56
CA PHE A 17 10.06 -8.02 8.55
C PHE A 17 9.21 -8.06 7.26
N VAL A 18 8.89 -9.26 6.77
CA VAL A 18 8.02 -9.43 5.60
C VAL A 18 6.61 -8.87 5.86
N CYS A 19 6.05 -9.13 7.05
CA CYS A 19 4.75 -8.59 7.44
C CYS A 19 4.74 -7.06 7.46
N VAL A 20 5.79 -6.40 7.99
CA VAL A 20 5.88 -4.94 8.00
C VAL A 20 5.89 -4.37 6.59
N ILE A 21 6.68 -4.96 5.68
CA ILE A 21 6.72 -4.51 4.27
C ILE A 21 5.35 -4.67 3.62
N TYR A 22 4.72 -5.84 3.80
CA TYR A 22 3.43 -6.13 3.22
C TYR A 22 2.34 -5.18 3.74
N THR A 23 2.22 -5.04 5.05
CA THR A 23 1.22 -4.18 5.69
C THR A 23 1.45 -2.71 5.34
N GLY A 24 2.71 -2.25 5.30
CA GLY A 24 3.05 -0.90 4.85
C GLY A 24 2.59 -0.63 3.42
N ARG A 25 2.75 -1.59 2.51
CA ARG A 25 2.26 -1.48 1.12
C ARG A 25 0.73 -1.41 1.06
N GLN A 26 0.03 -2.21 1.86
CA GLN A 26 -1.44 -2.15 1.92
C GLN A 26 -1.94 -0.80 2.44
N LEU A 27 -1.32 -0.28 3.50
CA LEU A 27 -1.63 1.04 4.06
C LEU A 27 -1.40 2.15 3.03
N TYR A 28 -0.28 2.12 2.31
CA TYR A 28 0.00 3.09 1.27
C TYR A 28 -1.07 3.06 0.17
N ASN A 29 -1.39 1.88 -0.37
CA ASN A 29 -2.39 1.73 -1.42
C ASN A 29 -3.79 2.18 -0.96
N TYR A 30 -4.13 1.92 0.30
CA TYR A 30 -5.38 2.39 0.90
C TYR A 30 -5.41 3.92 0.96
N GLY A 31 -4.35 4.55 1.48
CA GLY A 31 -4.25 6.00 1.57
C GLY A 31 -4.27 6.68 0.20
N SER A 32 -3.39 6.26 -0.70
CA SER A 32 -3.27 6.88 -2.03
C SER A 32 -4.51 6.65 -2.89
N GLY A 33 -4.99 5.41 -2.97
CA GLY A 33 -6.06 5.03 -3.89
C GLY A 33 -7.46 5.43 -3.43
N LEU A 34 -7.72 5.45 -2.12
CA LEU A 34 -9.08 5.64 -1.59
C LEU A 34 -9.27 6.96 -0.84
N MET A 35 -8.23 7.50 -0.20
CA MET A 35 -8.35 8.70 0.63
C MET A 35 -7.78 9.95 -0.04
N MET A 36 -6.93 9.81 -1.07
CA MET A 36 -6.27 10.95 -1.74
C MET A 36 -6.70 11.11 -3.22
N SER A 37 -7.85 10.55 -3.61
CA SER A 37 -8.31 10.56 -5.00
C SER A 37 -9.17 11.77 -5.39
N ASP A 38 -9.45 12.70 -4.48
CA ASP A 38 -10.43 13.77 -4.72
C ASP A 38 -10.06 14.71 -5.88
N TYR A 39 -8.76 14.94 -6.08
CA TYR A 39 -8.20 15.76 -7.15
C TYR A 39 -7.67 14.96 -8.34
N ARG A 40 -7.92 13.65 -8.37
CA ARG A 40 -7.56 12.78 -9.50
C ARG A 40 -8.30 13.25 -10.75
N ASP A 41 -7.57 13.38 -11.85
CA ASP A 41 -8.08 13.83 -13.15
C ASP A 41 -8.67 15.25 -13.16
N LYS A 42 -8.33 16.10 -12.17
CA LYS A 42 -8.83 17.48 -12.03
C LYS A 42 -7.74 18.56 -12.01
N SER A 43 -6.46 18.21 -12.14
CA SER A 43 -5.36 19.17 -12.09
C SER A 43 -5.26 19.99 -13.38
N ALA A 44 -4.61 21.15 -13.34
CA ALA A 44 -4.40 21.96 -14.54
C ALA A 44 -3.56 21.28 -15.62
N LEU A 45 -2.67 20.34 -15.23
CA LEU A 45 -1.75 19.65 -16.14
C LEU A 45 -2.31 18.31 -16.66
N PHE A 46 -3.08 17.60 -15.84
CA PHE A 46 -3.55 16.24 -16.13
C PHE A 46 -5.07 16.09 -16.03
N GLY A 47 -5.79 17.21 -15.96
CA GLY A 47 -7.24 17.24 -15.92
C GLY A 47 -7.85 16.70 -17.21
N ARG A 48 -8.76 15.73 -17.10
CA ARG A 48 -9.40 15.12 -18.27
C ARG A 48 -10.79 14.58 -17.95
N GLU A 49 -11.63 14.51 -18.97
CA GLU A 49 -12.91 13.81 -18.89
C GLU A 49 -12.71 12.31 -19.06
N LEU A 50 -13.32 11.52 -18.18
CA LEU A 50 -13.32 10.07 -18.27
C LEU A 50 -14.48 9.61 -19.15
N LYS A 51 -14.20 8.74 -20.12
CA LYS A 51 -15.26 8.11 -20.90
C LYS A 51 -16.02 7.09 -20.05
N PRO A 52 -17.28 6.76 -20.39
CA PRO A 52 -18.03 5.74 -19.68
C PRO A 52 -17.27 4.41 -19.64
N GLY A 53 -17.04 3.89 -18.43
CA GLY A 53 -16.30 2.64 -18.20
C GLY A 53 -14.77 2.75 -18.24
N GLU A 54 -14.21 3.94 -18.51
CA GLU A 54 -12.77 4.15 -18.47
C GLU A 54 -12.29 4.21 -17.01
N PRO A 55 -11.23 3.46 -16.64
CA PRO A 55 -10.69 3.56 -15.30
C PRO A 55 -10.07 4.94 -15.09
N PRO A 56 -10.07 5.44 -13.84
CA PRO A 56 -9.36 6.65 -13.50
C PRO A 56 -7.85 6.50 -13.78
N SER A 57 -7.13 7.61 -13.91
CA SER A 57 -5.72 7.54 -14.33
C SER A 57 -4.80 6.79 -13.38
N TRP A 58 -5.19 6.62 -12.11
CA TRP A 58 -4.34 6.06 -11.05
C TRP A 58 -5.24 5.48 -9.90
N PRO A 59 -4.76 4.62 -8.97
CA PRO A 59 -3.69 4.95 -8.05
C PRO A 59 -2.35 5.09 -8.78
#